data_AF-A0A5B7AJV4-F1
#
_entry.id   AF-A0A5B7AJV4-F1
#
_cell.length_a   1.000
_cell.length_b   1.000
_cell.length_c   1.000
_cell.angle_alpha   90.00
_cell.angle_beta   90.00
_cell.angle_gamma   90.00
#
_symmetry.space_group_name_H-M   'P 1'
#
loop_
_entity.id
_entity.type
_entity.pdbx_description
1 polymer ?
#
loop_
_entity_poly.entity_id
_entity_poly.type
_entity_poly.pdbx_seq_one_letter_code
_entity_poly.pdbx_strand_id
1 'polypeptide(L)'
;MAQVNNIPNGVQNGHFWPNLPKTHESKPLYSVFYGSKLKGLESSCLNHGRVRVNSPVITVKVPLRVSASVATTEKPSMAPEIVLQPIKEISGTVKLPGSKSLSNRILLLAALSEGTTVVDNLLNSDDVHYMLGALRTLGLRVEEDSAIKRAIVEGCSGLFPVGKESRDEVQLFLGNAGTAMRPLTAAVTAAGGNSSYVLDGVPRMRERPIGDLVTGLKQLGADVDCFLGTNCPPVRVIGKGGLPGGKVKLSGSISSQYLTALLMAAPLALGDVEIEIIDKLISIPYVDMTLKLMEQFGVTVEHSGNWDRFLIRGGQKYKSPGNSYVEGDASSASYFLAGAAVTGGTITVEGCGSSSLQGDVKFAEVLEKMGAEVTWTENSVT
;
A
#
# COMPACT_ATOMS: atom_id res chain seq x y z
N MET A 1 -24.40 -57.35 -19.20
CA MET A 1 -24.26 -57.75 -17.78
C MET A 1 -24.54 -56.48 -16.98
N ALA A 2 -25.70 -56.25 -16.33
CA ALA A 2 -26.58 -57.13 -15.55
C ALA A 2 -25.87 -57.68 -14.29
N GLN A 3 -26.38 -57.60 -13.06
CA GLN A 3 -27.72 -57.20 -12.51
C GLN A 3 -27.51 -56.11 -11.40
N VAL A 4 -28.43 -55.25 -10.94
CA VAL A 4 -29.88 -55.29 -10.61
C VAL A 4 -30.23 -56.05 -9.32
N ASN A 5 -30.59 -55.32 -8.25
CA ASN A 5 -31.53 -55.67 -7.15
C ASN A 5 -31.46 -54.61 -6.02
N ASN A 6 -32.49 -54.32 -5.22
CA ASN A 6 -33.93 -54.24 -5.50
C ASN A 6 -34.61 -53.38 -4.40
N ILE A 7 -35.83 -52.86 -4.63
CA ILE A 7 -36.59 -52.02 -3.66
C ILE A 7 -37.70 -52.87 -3.00
N PRO A 8 -38.19 -52.51 -1.80
CA PRO A 8 -39.64 -52.32 -1.69
C PRO A 8 -40.10 -51.08 -0.90
N ASN A 9 -41.28 -50.61 -1.30
CA ASN A 9 -42.11 -49.53 -0.75
C ASN A 9 -42.43 -49.71 0.76
N GLY A 10 -42.86 -48.71 1.54
CA GLY A 10 -43.25 -47.31 1.27
C GLY A 10 -44.43 -46.90 2.18
N VAL A 11 -44.91 -45.64 2.12
CA VAL A 11 -46.30 -45.16 2.38
C VAL A 11 -46.34 -43.62 2.26
N GLN A 12 -47.51 -43.04 1.96
CA GLN A 12 -47.70 -41.64 1.56
C GLN A 12 -48.26 -40.74 2.69
N ASN A 13 -47.93 -39.44 2.63
CA ASN A 13 -48.86 -38.28 2.72
C ASN A 13 -48.06 -36.95 2.79
N GLY A 14 -48.48 -35.83 2.19
CA GLY A 14 -49.57 -35.64 1.24
C GLY A 14 -50.32 -34.30 1.34
N HIS A 15 -49.72 -33.15 0.99
CA HIS A 15 -50.45 -31.88 0.75
C HIS A 15 -49.78 -31.02 -0.34
N PHE A 16 -50.52 -30.07 -0.94
CA PHE A 16 -50.26 -29.61 -2.31
C PHE A 16 -50.65 -28.13 -2.56
N TRP A 17 -49.68 -27.30 -2.96
CA TRP A 17 -49.82 -26.10 -3.86
C TRP A 17 -50.70 -24.90 -3.38
N PRO A 18 -50.77 -23.73 -4.09
CA PRO A 18 -50.16 -23.37 -5.38
C PRO A 18 -49.42 -21.98 -5.53
N ASN A 19 -48.65 -21.89 -6.63
CA ASN A 19 -48.42 -20.73 -7.53
C ASN A 19 -47.59 -19.48 -7.18
N LEU A 20 -46.71 -19.13 -8.13
CA LEU A 20 -46.20 -17.77 -8.43
C LEU A 20 -47.13 -17.02 -9.41
N PRO A 21 -46.91 -15.70 -9.58
CA PRO A 21 -46.98 -15.04 -10.89
C PRO A 21 -45.59 -14.56 -11.39
N LYS A 22 -45.48 -14.26 -12.69
CA LYS A 22 -44.29 -13.70 -13.36
C LYS A 22 -44.55 -12.27 -13.87
N THR A 23 -43.51 -11.70 -14.48
CA THR A 23 -43.47 -10.51 -15.37
C THR A 23 -43.73 -9.13 -14.77
N HIS A 24 -42.70 -8.29 -14.80
CA HIS A 24 -42.70 -7.13 -15.71
C HIS A 24 -41.27 -6.66 -16.04
N GLU A 25 -40.99 -6.39 -17.32
CA GLU A 25 -39.85 -5.57 -17.75
C GLU A 25 -40.29 -4.10 -17.90
N SER A 26 -39.37 -3.15 -17.69
CA SER A 26 -39.35 -1.86 -18.39
C SER A 26 -37.99 -1.16 -18.21
N LYS A 27 -37.72 -0.11 -19.02
CA LYS A 27 -36.38 0.44 -19.29
C LYS A 27 -36.06 1.71 -18.48
N PRO A 28 -34.77 2.05 -18.29
CA PRO A 28 -34.35 3.26 -17.58
C PRO A 28 -34.64 4.54 -18.37
N LEU A 29 -34.83 5.64 -17.65
CA LEU A 29 -34.97 6.99 -18.18
C LEU A 29 -34.46 8.00 -17.15
N TYR A 30 -33.46 8.80 -17.52
CA TYR A 30 -33.34 10.24 -17.23
C TYR A 30 -32.01 10.76 -17.81
N SER A 31 -32.06 11.19 -19.07
CA SER A 31 -31.06 12.09 -19.62
C SER A 31 -31.50 13.54 -19.38
N VAL A 32 -30.60 14.37 -18.85
CA VAL A 32 -30.86 15.81 -18.67
C VAL A 32 -29.89 16.58 -19.55
N PHE A 33 -30.40 17.13 -20.65
CA PHE A 33 -29.69 18.13 -21.44
C PHE A 33 -29.67 19.45 -20.67
N TYR A 34 -28.48 20.02 -20.45
CA TYR A 34 -28.33 21.46 -20.24
C TYR A 34 -27.84 22.10 -21.53
N GLY A 35 -28.51 23.17 -21.94
CA GLY A 35 -28.19 23.92 -23.15
C GLY A 35 -28.82 25.30 -23.11
N SER A 36 -28.37 26.18 -24.00
CA SER A 36 -28.61 27.63 -23.96
C SER A 36 -27.88 28.35 -22.80
N LYS A 37 -27.46 29.62 -22.91
CA LYS A 37 -27.43 30.53 -24.07
C LYS A 37 -26.43 31.66 -23.73
N LEU A 38 -25.58 32.06 -24.67
CA LEU A 38 -24.96 33.39 -24.65
C LEU A 38 -25.17 34.07 -25.99
N LYS A 39 -25.48 35.36 -25.94
CA LYS A 39 -25.76 36.19 -27.12
C LYS A 39 -24.45 36.74 -27.69
N GLY A 40 -24.38 36.88 -29.01
CA GLY A 40 -23.26 37.57 -29.65
C GLY A 40 -23.34 39.09 -29.51
N LEU A 41 -22.26 39.76 -29.93
CA LEU A 41 -22.22 41.18 -30.26
C LEU A 41 -21.42 41.34 -31.55
N GLU A 42 -21.96 42.04 -32.53
CA GLU A 42 -21.22 42.49 -33.72
C GLU A 42 -20.76 43.94 -33.53
N SER A 43 -19.56 44.27 -34.00
CA SER A 43 -19.25 45.61 -34.50
C SER A 43 -18.04 45.56 -35.43
N SER A 44 -18.01 46.43 -36.44
CA SER A 44 -17.10 46.36 -37.60
C SER A 44 -16.20 47.59 -37.74
N CYS A 45 -15.09 47.43 -38.47
CA CYS A 45 -14.41 48.41 -39.33
C CYS A 45 -13.25 47.66 -40.05
N LEU A 46 -12.98 47.75 -41.37
CA LEU A 46 -12.70 48.93 -42.24
C LEU A 46 -11.46 49.70 -41.74
N ASN A 47 -10.45 50.09 -42.53
CA ASN A 47 -10.18 50.07 -43.98
C ASN A 47 -8.64 50.25 -44.16
N HIS A 48 -7.93 50.16 -45.29
CA HIS A 48 -8.19 49.93 -46.73
C HIS A 48 -6.87 49.44 -47.41
N GLY A 49 -6.79 49.34 -48.76
CA GLY A 49 -5.50 49.44 -49.49
C GLY A 49 -5.18 48.31 -50.50
N ARG A 50 -5.28 48.60 -51.80
CA ARG A 50 -4.77 47.75 -52.90
C ARG A 50 -3.60 48.42 -53.62
N VAL A 51 -2.63 47.62 -54.05
CA VAL A 51 -1.80 47.90 -55.24
C VAL A 51 -1.78 46.65 -56.12
N ARG A 52 -1.82 46.83 -57.45
CA ARG A 52 -1.68 45.75 -58.46
C ARG A 52 -0.52 46.10 -59.40
N VAL A 53 0.19 45.08 -59.85
CA VAL A 53 1.06 45.12 -61.03
C VAL A 53 0.72 43.91 -61.90
N ASN A 54 0.63 44.10 -63.21
CA ASN A 54 0.23 43.06 -64.18
C ASN A 54 1.47 42.45 -64.86
N SER A 55 1.51 41.13 -65.02
CA SER A 55 2.18 40.38 -66.12
C SER A 55 1.81 38.88 -66.03
N PRO A 56 2.06 38.05 -67.07
CA PRO A 56 0.99 37.27 -67.70
C PRO A 56 0.59 35.98 -66.95
N VAL A 57 -0.66 35.56 -67.17
CA VAL A 57 -1.21 34.32 -66.62
C VAL A 57 -0.78 33.12 -67.48
N ILE A 58 0.02 32.22 -66.89
CA ILE A 58 0.26 30.87 -67.43
C ILE A 58 -0.58 29.88 -66.59
N THR A 59 -1.68 29.39 -67.15
CA THR A 59 -2.63 28.51 -66.43
C THR A 59 -2.16 27.06 -66.40
N VAL A 60 -1.19 26.73 -65.53
CA VAL A 60 -0.79 25.33 -65.29
C VAL A 60 -1.76 24.69 -64.29
N LYS A 61 -2.71 23.88 -64.77
CA LYS A 61 -3.57 23.05 -63.90
C LYS A 61 -2.81 21.83 -63.39
N VAL A 62 -2.02 21.99 -62.32
CA VAL A 62 -1.54 20.86 -61.51
C VAL A 62 -2.64 20.47 -60.50
N PRO A 63 -3.04 19.20 -60.38
CA PRO A 63 -4.04 18.79 -59.41
C PRO A 63 -3.45 18.86 -57.98
N LEU A 64 -3.85 19.87 -57.22
CA LEU A 64 -3.43 20.03 -55.83
C LEU A 64 -4.06 18.92 -54.96
N ARG A 65 -3.28 17.88 -54.68
CA ARG A 65 -3.71 16.77 -53.81
C ARG A 65 -3.68 17.26 -52.36
N VAL A 66 -4.81 17.81 -51.89
CA VAL A 66 -4.97 18.23 -50.49
C VAL A 66 -5.05 16.99 -49.61
N SER A 67 -3.89 16.50 -49.18
CA SER A 67 -3.78 15.53 -48.09
C SER A 67 -4.22 16.23 -46.81
N ALA A 68 -5.49 16.06 -46.45
CA ALA A 68 -6.01 16.45 -45.14
C ALA A 68 -5.35 15.59 -44.06
N SER A 69 -4.17 16.00 -43.60
CA SER A 69 -3.61 15.49 -42.35
C SER A 69 -4.58 15.86 -41.25
N VAL A 70 -5.26 14.84 -40.71
CA VAL A 70 -6.01 15.00 -39.46
C VAL A 70 -4.96 15.10 -38.36
N ALA A 71 -4.47 16.32 -38.16
CA ALA A 71 -3.78 16.70 -36.96
C ALA A 71 -4.77 16.53 -35.82
N THR A 72 -4.72 15.37 -35.16
CA THR A 72 -5.39 15.15 -33.88
C THR A 72 -4.80 16.17 -32.92
N THR A 73 -5.55 17.24 -32.67
CA THR A 73 -5.26 18.19 -31.61
C THR A 73 -5.38 17.43 -30.29
N GLU A 74 -4.25 16.89 -29.84
CA GLU A 74 -4.15 16.28 -28.52
C GLU A 74 -4.67 17.29 -27.51
N LYS A 75 -5.70 16.88 -26.77
CA LYS A 75 -6.30 17.70 -25.74
C LYS A 75 -5.19 17.97 -24.72
N PRO A 76 -4.76 19.22 -24.51
CA PRO A 76 -3.59 19.51 -23.69
C PRO A 76 -3.79 18.92 -22.30
N SER A 77 -2.74 18.28 -21.79
CA SER A 77 -2.78 17.65 -20.48
C SER A 77 -3.08 18.70 -19.42
N MET A 78 -4.15 18.49 -18.66
CA MET A 78 -4.44 19.31 -17.47
C MET A 78 -3.64 18.86 -16.24
N ALA A 79 -2.72 17.90 -16.39
CA ALA A 79 -1.77 17.54 -15.35
C ALA A 79 -0.67 18.61 -15.26
N PRO A 80 -0.18 18.96 -14.06
CA PRO A 80 0.95 19.86 -13.92
C PRO A 80 2.23 19.20 -14.45
N GLU A 81 2.88 19.84 -15.41
CA GLU A 81 4.15 19.40 -15.99
C GLU A 81 5.34 20.07 -15.29
N ILE A 82 6.46 19.35 -15.17
CA ILE A 82 7.73 19.86 -14.63
C ILE A 82 8.82 19.56 -15.65
N VAL A 83 9.38 20.61 -16.27
CA VAL A 83 10.46 20.49 -17.26
C VAL A 83 11.80 20.65 -16.54
N LEU A 84 12.50 19.53 -16.34
CA LEU A 84 13.86 19.53 -15.80
C LEU A 84 14.86 19.91 -16.92
N GLN A 85 15.64 20.96 -16.70
CA GLN A 85 16.77 21.30 -17.58
C GLN A 85 17.95 20.36 -17.30
N PRO A 86 18.82 20.06 -18.29
CA PRO A 86 19.98 19.19 -18.08
C PRO A 86 20.92 19.69 -16.98
N ILE A 87 21.01 18.92 -15.90
CA ILE A 87 21.92 19.17 -14.78
C ILE A 87 23.30 18.62 -15.16
N LYS A 88 24.35 19.43 -15.02
CA LYS A 88 25.73 19.04 -15.40
C LYS A 88 26.42 18.16 -14.37
N GLU A 89 26.16 18.43 -13.09
CA GLU A 89 26.85 17.83 -11.94
C GLU A 89 25.88 17.84 -10.75
N ILE A 90 25.84 16.77 -9.96
CA ILE A 90 25.06 16.65 -8.73
C ILE A 90 26.03 16.36 -7.58
N SER A 91 26.31 17.40 -6.79
CA SER A 91 27.26 17.36 -5.66
C SER A 91 26.70 18.07 -4.43
N GLY A 92 27.08 17.64 -3.23
CA GLY A 92 26.72 18.28 -1.96
C GLY A 92 26.37 17.30 -0.83
N THR A 93 25.47 17.71 0.06
CA THR A 93 24.95 16.86 1.16
C THR A 93 23.43 16.95 1.21
N VAL A 94 22.76 15.80 1.37
CA VAL A 94 21.30 15.71 1.53
C VAL A 94 20.94 14.87 2.75
N LYS A 95 20.03 15.39 3.58
CA LYS A 95 19.51 14.68 4.75
C LYS A 95 18.13 14.11 4.44
N LEU A 96 18.01 12.78 4.53
CA LEU A 96 16.78 12.08 4.20
C LEU A 96 15.67 12.34 5.24
N PRO A 97 14.40 12.44 4.82
CA PRO A 97 13.28 12.24 5.73
C PRO A 97 13.20 10.76 6.15
N GLY A 98 12.58 10.47 7.29
CA GLY A 98 12.42 9.08 7.76
C GLY A 98 11.71 8.17 6.75
N SER A 99 12.02 6.87 6.74
CA SER A 99 11.38 5.93 5.83
C SER A 99 9.90 5.78 6.11
N LYS A 100 9.10 5.83 5.04
CA LYS A 100 7.66 5.53 5.06
C LYS A 100 7.37 4.13 5.59
N SER A 101 8.22 3.17 5.23
CA SER A 101 8.01 1.76 5.56
C SER A 101 8.47 1.41 6.97
N LEU A 102 9.48 2.10 7.51
CA LEU A 102 9.85 2.01 8.92
C LEU A 102 8.83 2.72 9.80
N SER A 103 8.41 3.95 9.45
CA SER A 103 7.40 4.74 10.19
C SER A 103 6.15 3.90 10.51
N ASN A 104 5.53 3.29 9.50
CA ASN A 104 4.31 2.51 9.70
C ASN A 104 4.54 1.16 10.39
N ARG A 105 5.74 0.55 10.29
CA ARG A 105 6.08 -0.64 11.09
C ARG A 105 6.25 -0.29 12.57
N ILE A 106 7.08 0.70 12.87
CA ILE A 106 7.41 1.12 14.24
C ILE A 106 6.16 1.62 14.97
N LEU A 107 5.30 2.41 14.31
CA LEU A 107 4.02 2.83 14.88
C LEU A 107 3.10 1.65 15.22
N LEU A 108 3.08 0.59 14.41
CA LEU A 108 2.29 -0.61 14.71
C LEU A 108 2.89 -1.42 15.86
N LEU A 109 4.21 -1.62 15.90
CA LEU A 109 4.87 -2.34 16.99
C LEU A 109 4.72 -1.61 18.33
N ALA A 110 4.90 -0.28 18.32
CA ALA A 110 4.61 0.58 19.46
C ALA A 110 3.16 0.45 19.92
N ALA A 111 2.20 0.52 18.99
CA ALA A 111 0.78 0.35 19.29
C ALA A 111 0.43 -1.03 19.88
N LEU A 112 1.08 -2.10 19.45
CA LEU A 112 0.85 -3.46 19.95
C LEU A 112 1.61 -3.77 21.26
N SER A 113 2.60 -2.95 21.63
CA SER A 113 3.51 -3.23 22.74
C SER A 113 2.93 -3.04 24.16
N GLU A 114 3.62 -3.59 25.15
CA GLU A 114 3.50 -3.22 26.56
C GLU A 114 4.38 -1.99 26.86
N GLY A 115 3.77 -0.91 27.35
CA GLY A 115 4.44 0.37 27.68
C GLY A 115 4.26 1.47 26.63
N THR A 116 4.93 2.61 26.83
CA THR A 116 4.83 3.80 25.97
C THR A 116 6.09 3.95 25.13
N THR A 117 5.94 4.13 23.82
CA THR A 117 7.06 4.36 22.90
C THR A 117 7.05 5.80 22.37
N VAL A 118 8.18 6.50 22.49
CA VAL A 118 8.46 7.74 21.77
C VAL A 118 9.10 7.38 20.43
N VAL A 119 8.48 7.80 19.32
CA VAL A 119 8.93 7.53 17.95
C VAL A 119 9.41 8.82 17.30
N ASP A 120 10.69 8.89 16.95
CA ASP A 120 11.35 10.09 16.42
C ASP A 120 11.66 10.00 14.91
N ASN A 121 11.75 11.16 14.25
CA ASN A 121 11.99 11.36 12.82
C ASN A 121 10.93 10.71 11.88
N LEU A 122 9.67 10.65 12.31
CA LEU A 122 8.56 10.17 11.49
C LEU A 122 8.45 10.90 10.15
N LEU A 123 8.07 10.17 9.11
CA LEU A 123 7.77 10.77 7.81
C LEU A 123 6.45 11.53 7.85
N ASN A 124 6.50 12.87 7.79
CA ASN A 124 5.32 13.69 7.54
C ASN A 124 4.76 13.39 6.13
N SER A 125 3.76 12.52 6.05
CA SER A 125 3.10 12.09 4.82
C SER A 125 1.75 11.46 5.10
N ASP A 126 0.84 11.51 4.13
CA ASP A 126 -0.47 10.86 4.14
C ASP A 126 -0.44 9.43 4.71
N ASP A 127 0.48 8.58 4.25
CA ASP A 127 0.60 7.18 4.70
C ASP A 127 0.79 7.03 6.21
N VAL A 128 1.44 8.00 6.86
CA VAL A 128 1.68 8.04 8.32
C VAL A 128 0.52 8.73 9.03
N HIS A 129 -0.06 9.78 8.45
CA HIS A 129 -1.26 10.44 8.99
C HIS A 129 -2.46 9.50 9.07
N TYR A 130 -2.68 8.69 8.02
CA TYR A 130 -3.69 7.62 8.03
C TYR A 130 -3.38 6.52 9.05
N MET A 131 -2.11 6.20 9.28
CA MET A 131 -1.70 5.22 10.29
C MET A 131 -1.99 5.73 11.71
N LEU A 132 -1.54 6.95 12.04
CA LEU A 132 -1.79 7.59 13.34
C LEU A 132 -3.29 7.81 13.58
N GLY A 133 -4.04 8.19 12.53
CA GLY A 133 -5.50 8.28 12.57
C GLY A 133 -6.17 6.94 12.88
N ALA A 134 -5.76 5.85 12.22
CA ALA A 134 -6.30 4.52 12.48
C ALA A 134 -5.98 4.00 13.89
N LEU A 135 -4.80 4.30 14.43
CA LEU A 135 -4.46 3.97 15.83
C LEU A 135 -5.34 4.74 16.83
N ARG A 136 -5.64 6.02 16.57
CA ARG A 136 -6.60 6.81 17.37
C ARG A 136 -8.02 6.22 17.27
N THR A 137 -8.46 5.79 16.08
CA THR A 137 -9.75 5.10 15.90
C THR A 137 -9.82 3.73 16.59
N LEU A 138 -8.69 3.01 16.68
CA LEU A 138 -8.55 1.78 17.47
C LEU A 138 -8.53 2.04 19.00
N GLY A 139 -8.57 3.31 19.42
CA GLY A 139 -8.72 3.75 20.81
C GLY A 139 -7.41 3.91 21.58
N LEU A 140 -6.26 3.95 20.91
CA LEU A 140 -4.96 4.19 21.57
C LEU A 140 -4.75 5.69 21.83
N ARG A 141 -4.06 6.03 22.93
CA ARG A 141 -3.52 7.38 23.11
C ARG A 141 -2.28 7.55 22.23
N VAL A 142 -2.41 8.43 21.24
CA VAL A 142 -1.38 8.74 20.23
C VAL A 142 -1.23 10.25 20.11
N GLU A 143 -0.24 10.78 20.78
CA GLU A 143 0.17 12.19 20.71
C GLU A 143 1.18 12.38 19.57
N GLU A 144 1.16 13.53 18.92
CA GLU A 144 1.95 13.79 17.72
C GLU A 144 2.37 15.26 17.68
N ASP A 145 3.65 15.48 17.38
CA ASP A 145 4.20 16.78 17.02
C ASP A 145 4.87 16.64 15.66
N SER A 146 4.14 17.03 14.62
CA SER A 146 4.60 16.96 13.23
C SER A 146 5.67 18.01 12.91
N ALA A 147 5.94 19.00 13.79
CA ALA A 147 6.98 20.01 13.61
C ALA A 147 8.36 19.47 14.04
N ILE A 148 8.44 18.71 15.13
CA ILE A 148 9.65 17.96 15.52
C ILE A 148 9.69 16.52 14.96
N LYS A 149 8.66 16.11 14.20
CA LYS A 149 8.48 14.77 13.59
C LYS A 149 8.44 13.63 14.62
N ARG A 150 7.72 13.83 15.73
CA ARG A 150 7.61 12.88 16.83
C ARG A 150 6.18 12.39 17.02
N ALA A 151 6.02 11.13 17.44
CA ALA A 151 4.80 10.65 18.07
C ALA A 151 5.12 10.00 19.42
N ILE A 152 4.14 10.00 20.33
CA ILE A 152 4.16 9.24 21.58
C ILE A 152 2.96 8.29 21.55
N VAL A 153 3.23 6.99 21.57
CA VAL A 153 2.23 5.93 21.44
C VAL A 153 2.19 5.12 22.72
N GLU A 154 1.04 5.11 23.40
CA GLU A 154 0.78 4.19 24.51
C GLU A 154 0.30 2.84 23.95
N GLY A 155 1.10 1.79 24.15
CA GLY A 155 0.86 0.47 23.60
C GLY A 155 -0.28 -0.29 24.28
N CYS A 156 -1.04 -1.05 23.50
CA CYS A 156 -2.24 -1.75 23.95
C CYS A 156 -1.99 -3.12 24.59
N SER A 157 -0.73 -3.56 24.67
CA SER A 157 -0.32 -4.89 25.18
C SER A 157 -1.01 -6.06 24.46
N GLY A 158 -1.12 -5.96 23.13
CA GLY A 158 -1.67 -7.01 22.26
C GLY A 158 -3.20 -7.04 22.10
N LEU A 159 -3.96 -6.13 22.71
CA LEU A 159 -5.42 -6.04 22.53
C LEU A 159 -5.87 -4.58 22.36
N PHE A 160 -6.26 -4.21 21.13
CA PHE A 160 -6.70 -2.85 20.80
C PHE A 160 -7.89 -2.42 21.69
N PRO A 161 -7.87 -1.19 22.27
CA PRO A 161 -8.88 -0.76 23.23
C PRO A 161 -10.33 -0.90 22.75
N VAL A 162 -10.64 -0.62 21.48
CA VAL A 162 -12.01 -0.83 20.93
C VAL A 162 -12.45 -2.29 20.88
N GLY A 163 -11.50 -3.25 20.83
CA GLY A 163 -11.79 -4.69 20.82
C GLY A 163 -12.13 -5.28 22.20
N LYS A 164 -12.02 -4.48 23.27
CA LYS A 164 -12.42 -4.85 24.65
C LYS A 164 -13.94 -4.77 24.85
N GLU A 165 -14.62 -4.01 24.01
CA GLU A 165 -16.08 -3.88 24.00
C GLU A 165 -16.63 -4.58 22.74
N SER A 166 -17.83 -5.16 22.83
CA SER A 166 -18.53 -5.71 21.66
C SER A 166 -19.21 -4.57 20.90
N ARG A 167 -18.46 -3.88 20.04
CA ARG A 167 -18.94 -2.73 19.26
C ARG A 167 -19.44 -3.14 17.87
N ASP A 168 -20.26 -2.27 17.29
CA ASP A 168 -20.57 -2.27 15.85
C ASP A 168 -19.30 -2.03 15.00
N GLU A 169 -19.43 -2.24 13.69
CA GLU A 169 -18.31 -2.31 12.74
C GLU A 169 -17.40 -1.06 12.70
N VAL A 170 -16.16 -1.25 13.16
CA VAL A 170 -15.12 -0.22 13.24
C VAL A 170 -14.53 0.07 11.86
N GLN A 171 -14.73 1.29 11.36
CA GLN A 171 -14.25 1.73 10.05
C GLN A 171 -12.83 2.33 10.15
N LEU A 172 -11.86 1.77 9.42
CA LEU A 172 -10.49 2.28 9.29
C LEU A 172 -10.25 2.77 7.86
N PHE A 173 -10.35 4.08 7.65
CA PHE A 173 -10.02 4.69 6.36
C PHE A 173 -8.52 4.99 6.26
N LEU A 174 -7.86 4.37 5.29
CA LEU A 174 -6.40 4.38 5.14
C LEU A 174 -5.92 5.04 3.84
N GLY A 175 -6.75 5.89 3.22
CA GLY A 175 -6.35 6.66 2.03
C GLY A 175 -5.76 5.79 0.91
N ASN A 176 -4.48 5.99 0.58
CA ASN A 176 -3.68 5.12 -0.30
C ASN A 176 -2.49 4.47 0.43
N ALA A 177 -2.56 4.38 1.76
CA ALA A 177 -1.50 3.96 2.67
C ALA A 177 -1.22 2.45 2.63
N GLY A 178 -0.62 1.97 1.54
CA GLY A 178 -0.40 0.54 1.30
C GLY A 178 0.47 -0.17 2.35
N THR A 179 1.35 0.59 3.00
CA THR A 179 2.21 0.12 4.11
C THR A 179 1.52 0.13 5.47
N ALA A 180 0.38 0.81 5.62
CA ALA A 180 -0.48 0.72 6.80
C ALA A 180 -1.56 -0.37 6.62
N MET A 181 -2.21 -0.39 5.46
CA MET A 181 -3.32 -1.30 5.11
C MET A 181 -3.01 -2.78 5.33
N ARG A 182 -1.86 -3.27 4.84
CA ARG A 182 -1.50 -4.69 4.94
C ARG A 182 -1.19 -5.09 6.40
N PRO A 183 -0.28 -4.41 7.14
CA PRO A 183 -0.05 -4.74 8.54
C PRO A 183 -1.26 -4.53 9.46
N LEU A 184 -2.08 -3.49 9.26
CA LEU A 184 -3.30 -3.29 10.06
C LEU A 184 -4.34 -4.39 9.83
N THR A 185 -4.57 -4.83 8.58
CA THR A 185 -5.47 -5.96 8.28
C THR A 185 -5.07 -7.21 9.06
N ALA A 186 -3.78 -7.54 9.12
CA ALA A 186 -3.30 -8.67 9.92
C ALA A 186 -3.42 -8.40 11.43
N ALA A 187 -2.99 -7.23 11.90
CA ALA A 187 -3.01 -6.88 13.31
C ALA A 187 -4.41 -6.93 13.94
N VAL A 188 -5.47 -6.49 13.24
CA VAL A 188 -6.84 -6.58 13.79
C VAL A 188 -7.37 -8.02 13.86
N THR A 189 -6.84 -8.98 13.10
CA THR A 189 -7.22 -10.40 13.28
C THR A 189 -6.67 -11.00 14.58
N ALA A 190 -5.49 -10.55 15.04
CA ALA A 190 -4.86 -11.02 16.27
C ALA A 190 -5.27 -10.18 17.49
N ALA A 191 -5.23 -8.86 17.37
CA ALA A 191 -5.40 -7.90 18.47
C ALA A 191 -6.78 -7.20 18.49
N GLY A 192 -7.73 -7.56 17.61
CA GLY A 192 -9.05 -6.93 17.52
C GLY A 192 -10.14 -7.50 18.45
N GLY A 193 -9.84 -8.52 19.25
CA GLY A 193 -10.82 -9.12 20.16
C GLY A 193 -12.03 -9.69 19.41
N ASN A 194 -13.24 -9.27 19.80
CA ASN A 194 -14.52 -9.76 19.27
C ASN A 194 -15.30 -8.72 18.42
N SER A 195 -14.63 -7.68 17.92
CA SER A 195 -15.27 -6.62 17.10
C SER A 195 -15.17 -6.90 15.59
N SER A 196 -16.10 -6.34 14.81
CA SER A 196 -15.99 -6.29 13.34
C SER A 196 -15.19 -5.05 12.92
N TYR A 197 -14.38 -5.17 11.87
CA TYR A 197 -13.55 -4.10 11.31
C TYR A 197 -13.73 -4.04 9.80
N VAL A 198 -13.74 -2.84 9.22
CA VAL A 198 -13.60 -2.63 7.77
C VAL A 198 -12.44 -1.68 7.49
N LEU A 199 -11.49 -2.13 6.68
CA LEU A 199 -10.33 -1.35 6.23
C LEU A 199 -10.53 -0.95 4.77
N ASP A 200 -10.61 0.35 4.49
CA ASP A 200 -10.90 0.90 3.17
C ASP A 200 -9.96 2.08 2.83
N GLY A 201 -10.09 2.66 1.64
CA GLY A 201 -9.35 3.82 1.19
C GLY A 201 -9.99 4.53 0.00
N VAL A 202 -9.18 5.36 -0.67
CA VAL A 202 -9.57 6.02 -1.94
C VAL A 202 -9.76 4.98 -3.05
N PRO A 203 -10.42 5.29 -4.19
CA PRO A 203 -10.61 4.33 -5.28
C PRO A 203 -9.31 3.63 -5.73
N ARG A 204 -8.19 4.35 -5.79
CA ARG A 204 -6.88 3.77 -6.12
C ARG A 204 -6.36 2.74 -5.11
N MET A 205 -6.81 2.75 -3.86
CA MET A 205 -6.53 1.67 -2.89
C MET A 205 -7.33 0.41 -3.22
N ARG A 206 -8.58 0.55 -3.69
CA ARG A 206 -9.48 -0.56 -4.08
C ARG A 206 -9.04 -1.28 -5.37
N GLU A 207 -7.99 -0.77 -6.01
CA GLU A 207 -7.30 -1.37 -7.16
C GLU A 207 -5.97 -2.05 -6.77
N ARG A 208 -5.57 -2.01 -5.49
CA ARG A 208 -4.28 -2.57 -5.02
C ARG A 208 -4.51 -3.93 -4.37
N PRO A 209 -3.81 -4.99 -4.82
CA PRO A 209 -4.08 -6.35 -4.34
C PRO A 209 -3.78 -6.53 -2.85
N ILE A 210 -4.61 -7.33 -2.19
CA ILE A 210 -4.43 -7.81 -0.82
C ILE A 210 -4.91 -9.26 -0.64
N GLY A 211 -5.47 -9.89 -1.68
CA GLY A 211 -6.07 -11.22 -1.65
C GLY A 211 -5.15 -12.33 -1.13
N ASP A 212 -3.84 -12.26 -1.36
CA ASP A 212 -2.90 -13.27 -0.87
C ASP A 212 -2.70 -13.19 0.66
N LEU A 213 -2.73 -11.99 1.23
CA LEU A 213 -2.73 -11.80 2.69
C LEU A 213 -4.05 -12.27 3.29
N VAL A 214 -5.19 -11.95 2.67
CA VAL A 214 -6.51 -12.44 3.10
C VAL A 214 -6.57 -13.97 3.05
N THR A 215 -6.04 -14.59 1.99
CA THR A 215 -5.93 -16.04 1.84
C THR A 215 -4.95 -16.65 2.86
N GLY A 216 -3.87 -15.95 3.21
CA GLY A 216 -2.95 -16.34 4.27
C GLY A 216 -3.59 -16.32 5.66
N LEU A 217 -4.31 -15.24 5.99
CA LEU A 217 -5.03 -15.09 7.25
C LEU A 217 -6.17 -16.12 7.39
N LYS A 218 -6.88 -16.45 6.29
CA LYS A 218 -7.87 -17.54 6.27
C LYS A 218 -7.26 -18.91 6.59
N GLN A 219 -6.05 -19.21 6.11
CA GLN A 219 -5.35 -20.46 6.47
C GLN A 219 -5.03 -20.54 7.97
N LEU A 220 -4.79 -19.40 8.62
CA LEU A 220 -4.59 -19.28 10.07
C LEU A 220 -5.89 -19.14 10.89
N GLY A 221 -7.05 -19.40 10.26
CA GLY A 221 -8.36 -19.42 10.92
C GLY A 221 -9.05 -18.06 11.11
N ALA A 222 -8.53 -16.98 10.51
CA ALA A 222 -9.18 -15.68 10.57
C ALA A 222 -10.44 -15.62 9.69
N ASP A 223 -11.47 -14.90 10.16
CA ASP A 223 -12.63 -14.53 9.37
C ASP A 223 -12.40 -13.14 8.77
N VAL A 224 -12.00 -13.12 7.49
CA VAL A 224 -11.53 -11.93 6.79
C VAL A 224 -11.81 -12.04 5.30
N ASP A 225 -12.37 -11.00 4.67
CA ASP A 225 -12.72 -11.03 3.24
C ASP A 225 -12.66 -9.67 2.54
N CYS A 226 -12.19 -9.69 1.28
CA CYS A 226 -12.36 -8.58 0.34
C CYS A 226 -13.82 -8.59 -0.17
N PHE A 227 -14.76 -8.08 0.63
CA PHE A 227 -16.21 -8.33 0.48
C PHE A 227 -16.86 -7.74 -0.80
N LEU A 228 -16.12 -7.02 -1.64
CA LEU A 228 -16.54 -6.64 -2.99
C LEU A 228 -16.15 -7.67 -4.08
N GLY A 229 -15.45 -8.75 -3.72
CA GLY A 229 -15.04 -9.82 -4.65
C GLY A 229 -13.82 -9.48 -5.53
N THR A 230 -13.12 -8.38 -5.25
CA THR A 230 -12.07 -7.81 -6.12
C THR A 230 -10.63 -8.24 -5.78
N ASN A 231 -10.42 -9.06 -4.74
CA ASN A 231 -9.11 -9.36 -4.15
C ASN A 231 -8.30 -8.12 -3.71
N CYS A 232 -8.98 -6.98 -3.60
CA CYS A 232 -8.46 -5.67 -3.18
C CYS A 232 -9.36 -5.11 -2.06
N PRO A 233 -8.95 -4.06 -1.33
CA PRO A 233 -9.81 -3.36 -0.37
C PRO A 233 -11.14 -2.86 -0.99
N PRO A 234 -12.20 -2.65 -0.20
CA PRO A 234 -12.25 -2.77 1.26
C PRO A 234 -12.18 -4.23 1.76
N VAL A 235 -11.51 -4.41 2.89
CA VAL A 235 -11.40 -5.70 3.59
C VAL A 235 -12.22 -5.64 4.87
N ARG A 236 -13.10 -6.62 5.08
CA ARG A 236 -13.78 -6.84 6.37
C ARG A 236 -13.02 -7.89 7.17
N VAL A 237 -12.88 -7.69 8.48
CA VAL A 237 -12.38 -8.67 9.45
C VAL A 237 -13.43 -8.84 10.54
N ILE A 238 -13.82 -10.08 10.87
CA ILE A 238 -14.71 -10.39 11.98
C ILE A 238 -13.87 -11.00 13.11
N GLY A 239 -13.61 -10.22 14.16
CA GLY A 239 -12.84 -10.66 15.32
C GLY A 239 -13.53 -11.79 16.09
N LYS A 240 -12.78 -12.82 16.48
CA LYS A 240 -13.26 -14.01 17.21
C LYS A 240 -12.42 -14.32 18.46
N GLY A 241 -11.87 -13.29 19.09
CA GLY A 241 -11.07 -13.36 20.31
C GLY A 241 -9.56 -13.44 20.09
N GLY A 242 -9.12 -13.61 18.85
CA GLY A 242 -7.72 -13.62 18.43
C GLY A 242 -7.53 -14.44 17.15
N LEU A 243 -6.28 -14.53 16.68
CA LEU A 243 -5.90 -15.34 15.52
C LEU A 243 -5.58 -16.77 16.00
N PRO A 244 -6.28 -17.83 15.53
CA PRO A 244 -6.03 -19.21 16.00
C PRO A 244 -4.61 -19.73 15.77
N GLY A 245 -3.97 -19.34 14.66
CA GLY A 245 -2.62 -19.78 14.30
C GLY A 245 -2.63 -21.03 13.39
N GLY A 246 -1.57 -21.83 13.46
CA GLY A 246 -1.41 -23.02 12.60
C GLY A 246 -0.47 -22.79 11.41
N LYS A 247 -0.76 -23.41 10.26
CA LYS A 247 0.14 -23.38 9.09
C LYS A 247 -0.43 -22.53 7.95
N VAL A 248 0.43 -21.74 7.31
CA VAL A 248 0.09 -20.92 6.13
C VAL A 248 1.14 -21.07 5.04
N LYS A 249 0.70 -21.29 3.80
CA LYS A 249 1.53 -21.24 2.60
C LYS A 249 1.38 -19.88 1.92
N LEU A 250 2.50 -19.28 1.51
CA LEU A 250 2.56 -17.96 0.86
C LEU A 250 3.60 -17.96 -0.27
N SER A 251 3.35 -17.20 -1.34
CA SER A 251 4.37 -16.92 -2.37
C SER A 251 5.26 -15.74 -1.94
N GLY A 252 6.56 -16.00 -1.90
CA GLY A 252 7.61 -15.01 -1.66
C GLY A 252 8.03 -14.23 -2.91
N SER A 253 7.53 -14.62 -4.10
CA SER A 253 7.70 -13.85 -5.34
C SER A 253 6.67 -12.72 -5.52
N ILE A 254 5.48 -12.81 -4.90
CA ILE A 254 4.42 -11.79 -5.06
C ILE A 254 4.65 -10.55 -4.18
N SER A 255 4.76 -10.68 -2.84
CA SER A 255 4.99 -9.51 -1.97
C SER A 255 5.49 -9.82 -0.56
N SER A 256 6.63 -9.22 -0.20
CA SER A 256 7.09 -9.15 1.20
C SER A 256 6.15 -8.38 2.12
N GLN A 257 5.24 -7.54 1.62
CA GLN A 257 4.32 -6.78 2.47
C GLN A 257 3.27 -7.68 3.14
N TYR A 258 2.92 -8.81 2.51
CA TYR A 258 2.03 -9.81 3.11
C TYR A 258 2.76 -10.63 4.17
N LEU A 259 3.97 -11.09 3.87
CA LEU A 259 4.84 -11.78 4.82
C LEU A 259 5.16 -10.90 6.04
N THR A 260 5.48 -9.61 5.81
CA THR A 260 5.66 -8.58 6.86
C THR A 260 4.41 -8.49 7.76
N ALA A 261 3.21 -8.40 7.16
CA ALA A 261 1.97 -8.28 7.91
C ALA A 261 1.68 -9.54 8.77
N LEU A 262 1.89 -10.74 8.21
CA LEU A 262 1.75 -12.00 8.96
C LEU A 262 2.78 -12.09 10.09
N LEU A 263 4.06 -11.80 9.82
CA LEU A 263 5.13 -11.84 10.82
C LEU A 263 4.87 -10.88 11.98
N MET A 264 4.36 -9.68 11.72
CA MET A 264 4.07 -8.71 12.78
C MET A 264 2.85 -9.12 13.65
N ALA A 265 1.87 -9.84 13.10
CA ALA A 265 0.66 -10.24 13.81
C ALA A 265 0.75 -11.62 14.50
N ALA A 266 1.48 -12.57 13.90
CA ALA A 266 1.63 -13.95 14.37
C ALA A 266 2.11 -14.13 15.83
N PRO A 267 2.99 -13.29 16.41
CA PRO A 267 3.40 -13.40 17.81
C PRO A 267 2.24 -13.25 18.80
N LEU A 268 1.19 -12.52 18.40
CA LEU A 268 -0.04 -12.29 19.16
C LEU A 268 -1.12 -13.36 18.89
N ALA A 269 -0.83 -14.38 18.09
CA ALA A 269 -1.76 -15.48 17.84
C ALA A 269 -1.95 -16.35 19.10
N LEU A 270 -3.10 -17.02 19.16
CA LEU A 270 -3.49 -17.92 20.26
C LEU A 270 -2.69 -19.24 20.27
N GLY A 271 -2.09 -19.60 19.14
CA GLY A 271 -1.20 -20.74 18.97
C GLY A 271 -0.10 -20.46 17.97
N ASP A 272 0.93 -21.30 17.95
CA ASP A 272 2.11 -21.15 17.07
C ASP A 272 1.72 -21.04 15.59
N VAL A 273 2.47 -20.20 14.86
CA VAL A 273 2.30 -19.97 13.42
C VAL A 273 3.52 -20.47 12.67
N GLU A 274 3.29 -21.30 11.66
CA GLU A 274 4.30 -21.76 10.71
C GLU A 274 4.00 -21.21 9.31
N ILE A 275 4.88 -20.35 8.79
CA ILE A 275 4.78 -19.79 7.44
C ILE A 275 5.73 -20.56 6.52
N GLU A 276 5.20 -21.16 5.47
CA GLU A 276 5.94 -21.84 4.41
C GLU A 276 5.93 -20.98 3.13
N ILE A 277 7.10 -20.70 2.58
CA ILE A 277 7.26 -19.99 1.31
C ILE A 277 7.36 -21.00 0.18
N ILE A 278 6.38 -21.01 -0.72
CA ILE A 278 6.23 -22.05 -1.76
C ILE A 278 7.10 -21.83 -3.02
N ASP A 279 7.81 -20.72 -3.08
CA ASP A 279 8.69 -20.31 -4.18
C ASP A 279 9.88 -19.49 -3.64
N LYS A 280 10.64 -18.83 -4.51
CA LYS A 280 11.79 -18.01 -4.08
C LYS A 280 11.31 -16.70 -3.45
N LEU A 281 11.60 -16.49 -2.17
CA LEU A 281 11.50 -15.18 -1.53
C LEU A 281 12.46 -14.19 -2.20
N ILE A 282 11.92 -13.23 -2.96
CA ILE A 282 12.72 -12.20 -3.65
C ILE A 282 13.18 -11.12 -2.66
N SER A 283 12.27 -10.72 -1.77
CA SER A 283 12.36 -9.49 -0.98
C SER A 283 12.89 -9.72 0.45
N ILE A 284 13.91 -10.56 0.59
CA ILE A 284 14.54 -10.93 1.89
C ILE A 284 14.89 -9.71 2.75
N PRO A 285 15.48 -8.61 2.23
CA PRO A 285 15.92 -7.51 3.11
C PRO A 285 14.77 -6.77 3.81
N TYR A 286 13.57 -6.71 3.20
CA TYR A 286 12.39 -6.15 3.87
C TYR A 286 11.81 -7.08 4.95
N VAL A 287 12.14 -8.38 4.90
CA VAL A 287 11.78 -9.37 5.92
C VAL A 287 12.78 -9.32 7.07
N ASP A 288 14.08 -9.34 6.78
CA ASP A 288 15.18 -9.15 7.74
C ASP A 288 15.02 -7.85 8.56
N MET A 289 14.75 -6.73 7.89
CA MET A 289 14.32 -5.45 8.51
C MET A 289 13.16 -5.63 9.50
N THR A 290 12.14 -6.40 9.12
CA THR A 290 10.94 -6.61 9.94
C THR A 290 11.26 -7.47 11.16
N LEU A 291 12.07 -8.52 11.01
CA LEU A 291 12.50 -9.37 12.13
C LEU A 291 13.35 -8.59 13.14
N LYS A 292 14.31 -7.77 12.67
CA LYS A 292 15.14 -6.92 13.53
C LYS A 292 14.32 -5.86 14.29
N LEU A 293 13.30 -5.28 13.66
CA LEU A 293 12.34 -4.42 14.36
C LEU A 293 11.52 -5.18 15.41
N MET A 294 11.06 -6.40 15.11
CA MET A 294 10.34 -7.22 16.09
C MET A 294 11.23 -7.58 17.30
N GLU A 295 12.51 -7.86 17.06
CA GLU A 295 13.52 -8.12 18.10
C GLU A 295 13.78 -6.90 18.98
N GLN A 296 13.85 -5.69 18.40
CA GLN A 296 13.92 -4.44 19.17
C GLN A 296 12.69 -4.21 20.06
N PHE A 297 11.53 -4.73 19.67
CA PHE A 297 10.31 -4.76 20.49
C PHE A 297 10.17 -6.08 21.30
N GLY A 298 11.25 -6.85 21.49
CA GLY A 298 11.33 -7.97 22.42
C GLY A 298 10.67 -9.28 21.96
N VAL A 299 10.44 -9.46 20.65
CA VAL A 299 9.79 -10.64 20.06
C VAL A 299 10.72 -11.32 19.05
N THR A 300 10.79 -12.65 19.09
CA THR A 300 11.67 -13.43 18.20
C THR A 300 10.89 -14.33 17.24
N VAL A 301 11.53 -14.65 16.12
CA VAL A 301 11.03 -15.55 15.06
C VAL A 301 12.15 -16.50 14.67
N GLU A 302 11.88 -17.80 14.72
CA GLU A 302 12.77 -18.83 14.18
C GLU A 302 12.58 -18.87 12.65
N HIS A 303 13.64 -18.94 11.85
CA HIS A 303 13.51 -19.14 10.39
C HIS A 303 14.62 -20.03 9.81
N SER A 304 14.36 -20.61 8.64
CA SER A 304 15.35 -21.40 7.90
C SER A 304 16.41 -20.48 7.25
N GLY A 305 17.64 -20.98 7.12
CA GLY A 305 18.76 -20.20 6.54
C GLY A 305 18.59 -19.85 5.06
N ASN A 306 17.71 -20.57 4.35
CA ASN A 306 17.28 -20.30 2.98
C ASN A 306 15.95 -19.52 2.89
N TRP A 307 15.39 -19.08 4.03
CA TRP A 307 14.20 -18.23 4.14
C TRP A 307 12.90 -18.82 3.54
N ASP A 308 12.81 -20.14 3.45
CA ASP A 308 11.62 -20.86 2.99
C ASP A 308 10.61 -21.19 4.09
N ARG A 309 10.98 -21.05 5.37
CA ARG A 309 10.14 -21.42 6.51
C ARG A 309 10.39 -20.50 7.70
N PHE A 310 9.31 -20.02 8.31
CA PHE A 310 9.31 -19.22 9.54
C PHE A 310 8.44 -19.91 10.59
N LEU A 311 8.90 -19.97 11.83
CA LEU A 311 8.17 -20.47 12.99
C LEU A 311 8.10 -19.36 14.04
N ILE A 312 6.87 -18.95 14.35
CA ILE A 312 6.56 -17.88 15.29
C ILE A 312 5.79 -18.50 16.45
N ARG A 313 6.28 -18.29 17.68
CA ARG A 313 5.57 -18.75 18.88
C ARG A 313 4.38 -17.83 19.17
N GLY A 314 3.23 -18.44 19.43
CA GLY A 314 2.02 -17.72 19.84
C GLY A 314 2.12 -17.21 21.29
N GLY A 315 1.25 -16.27 21.66
CA GLY A 315 1.20 -15.69 23.01
C GLY A 315 2.45 -14.90 23.42
N GLN A 316 3.34 -14.56 22.48
CA GLN A 316 4.44 -13.62 22.72
C GLN A 316 3.88 -12.21 22.95
N LYS A 317 4.70 -11.34 23.55
CA LYS A 317 4.34 -9.94 23.83
C LYS A 317 5.42 -9.00 23.36
N TYR A 318 5.04 -8.07 22.48
CA TYR A 318 5.87 -6.89 22.20
C TYR A 318 6.02 -6.03 23.47
N LYS A 319 7.21 -5.47 23.67
CA LYS A 319 7.53 -4.53 24.74
C LYS A 319 8.08 -3.25 24.13
N SER A 320 7.73 -2.11 24.70
CA SER A 320 8.27 -0.85 24.24
C SER A 320 9.78 -0.76 24.54
N PRO A 321 10.62 -0.34 23.57
CA PRO A 321 12.01 0.05 23.84
C PRO A 321 12.12 1.42 24.54
N GLY A 322 11.00 2.07 24.88
CA GLY A 322 10.93 3.44 25.40
C GLY A 322 11.10 4.48 24.30
N ASN A 323 12.18 4.38 23.52
CA ASN A 323 12.49 5.23 22.38
C ASN A 323 12.75 4.39 21.13
N SER A 324 12.28 4.86 19.96
CA SER A 324 12.58 4.29 18.66
C SER A 324 12.79 5.41 17.63
N TYR A 325 13.72 5.22 16.70
CA TYR A 325 14.09 6.23 15.70
C TYR A 325 13.83 5.70 14.30
N VAL A 326 13.18 6.51 13.47
CA VAL A 326 12.95 6.20 12.06
C VAL A 326 14.16 6.65 11.24
N GLU A 327 14.95 5.70 10.76
CA GLU A 327 16.05 5.95 9.81
C GLU A 327 15.55 6.69 8.55
N GLY A 328 16.45 7.44 7.91
CA GLY A 328 16.21 8.09 6.62
C GLY A 328 15.86 7.09 5.51
N ASP A 329 14.98 7.46 4.58
CA ASP A 329 14.46 6.56 3.54
C ASP A 329 15.52 6.10 2.53
N ALA A 330 16.06 4.89 2.72
CA ALA A 330 17.15 4.36 1.90
C ALA A 330 16.70 4.08 0.46
N SER A 331 15.41 3.81 0.22
CA SER A 331 14.84 3.78 -1.14
C SER A 331 15.01 5.13 -1.84
N SER A 332 14.74 6.23 -1.15
CA SER A 332 14.93 7.60 -1.68
C SER A 332 16.41 8.01 -1.80
N ALA A 333 17.32 7.43 -1.00
CA ALA A 333 18.76 7.64 -1.13
C ALA A 333 19.28 7.31 -2.54
N SER A 334 18.72 6.25 -3.15
CA SER A 334 19.14 5.77 -4.47
C SER A 334 19.10 6.83 -5.56
N TYR A 335 18.11 7.74 -5.55
CA TYR A 335 17.99 8.81 -6.54
C TYR A 335 19.12 9.83 -6.46
N PHE A 336 19.56 10.16 -5.25
CA PHE A 336 20.65 11.11 -5.02
C PHE A 336 22.00 10.51 -5.42
N LEU A 337 22.29 9.30 -4.92
CA LEU A 337 23.52 8.56 -5.22
C LEU A 337 23.66 8.26 -6.72
N ALA A 338 22.59 7.82 -7.38
CA ALA A 338 22.57 7.64 -8.83
C ALA A 338 22.75 8.97 -9.59
N GLY A 339 22.20 10.07 -9.08
CA GLY A 339 22.38 11.41 -9.65
C GLY A 339 23.84 11.85 -9.67
N ALA A 340 24.57 11.67 -8.56
CA ALA A 340 26.01 11.92 -8.51
C ALA A 340 26.77 10.99 -9.46
N ALA A 341 26.56 9.67 -9.36
CA ALA A 341 27.26 8.67 -10.17
C ALA A 341 27.06 8.84 -11.69
N VAL A 342 25.87 9.27 -12.13
CA VAL A 342 25.57 9.53 -13.57
C VAL A 342 26.15 10.86 -14.05
N THR A 343 26.37 11.83 -13.17
CA THR A 343 26.90 13.17 -13.54
C THR A 343 28.39 13.38 -13.23
N GLY A 344 29.02 12.43 -12.53
CA GLY A 344 30.42 12.56 -12.07
C GLY A 344 30.61 13.50 -10.88
N GLY A 345 29.53 13.80 -10.15
CA GLY A 345 29.56 14.59 -8.92
C GLY A 345 29.79 13.74 -7.66
N THR A 346 29.71 14.36 -6.48
CA THR A 346 29.90 13.70 -5.18
C THR A 346 28.85 14.14 -4.17
N ILE A 347 28.01 13.22 -3.69
CA ILE A 347 26.89 13.55 -2.79
C ILE A 347 26.88 12.68 -1.53
N THR A 348 26.93 13.31 -0.36
CA THR A 348 26.75 12.62 0.92
C THR A 348 25.28 12.56 1.27
N VAL A 349 24.76 11.36 1.51
CA VAL A 349 23.39 11.12 1.96
C VAL A 349 23.39 10.79 3.45
N GLU A 350 22.80 11.66 4.28
CA GLU A 350 22.63 11.46 5.71
C GLU A 350 21.29 10.79 6.06
N GLY A 351 21.31 9.90 7.06
CA GLY A 351 20.12 9.28 7.65
C GLY A 351 20.04 7.76 7.44
N CYS A 352 20.86 7.22 6.55
CA CYS A 352 21.11 5.79 6.41
C CYS A 352 22.60 5.58 6.09
N GLY A 353 23.21 4.57 6.72
CA GLY A 353 24.61 4.20 6.53
C GLY A 353 24.83 2.72 6.83
N SER A 354 26.04 2.34 7.26
CA SER A 354 26.43 0.94 7.42
C SER A 354 25.69 0.18 8.54
N SER A 355 25.04 0.87 9.48
CA SER A 355 24.20 0.25 10.53
C SER A 355 22.72 0.11 10.15
N SER A 356 22.31 0.60 8.98
CA SER A 356 20.90 0.69 8.56
C SER A 356 20.20 -0.68 8.50
N LEU A 357 18.98 -0.75 9.02
CA LEU A 357 18.05 -1.87 8.86
C LEU A 357 17.51 -2.01 7.42
N GLN A 358 17.79 -1.06 6.53
CA GLN A 358 17.21 -1.01 5.17
C GLN A 358 18.16 -1.59 4.13
N GLY A 359 17.81 -2.75 3.58
CA GLY A 359 18.58 -3.39 2.50
C GLY A 359 18.80 -2.52 1.26
N ASP A 360 17.88 -1.59 0.98
CA ASP A 360 17.97 -0.62 -0.12
C ASP A 360 19.25 0.24 -0.04
N VAL A 361 19.85 0.41 1.15
CA VAL A 361 21.14 1.14 1.31
C VAL A 361 22.26 0.48 0.49
N LYS A 362 22.18 -0.84 0.28
CA LYS A 362 23.11 -1.62 -0.54
C LYS A 362 23.06 -1.30 -2.03
N PHE A 363 22.16 -0.41 -2.47
CA PHE A 363 22.23 0.21 -3.79
C PHE A 363 23.58 0.90 -4.04
N ALA A 364 24.21 1.47 -3.01
CA ALA A 364 25.56 2.02 -3.14
C ALA A 364 26.61 0.94 -3.49
N GLU A 365 26.49 -0.28 -2.97
CA GLU A 365 27.33 -1.42 -3.40
C GLU A 365 27.13 -1.78 -4.90
N VAL A 366 26.03 -1.36 -5.54
CA VAL A 366 25.79 -1.56 -6.98
C VAL A 366 26.47 -0.45 -7.78
N LEU A 367 26.42 0.80 -7.30
CA LEU A 367 27.14 1.92 -7.92
C LEU A 367 28.66 1.74 -7.87
N GLU A 368 29.20 1.24 -6.76
CA GLU A 368 30.61 0.84 -6.64
C GLU A 368 31.01 -0.16 -7.74
N LYS A 369 30.19 -1.21 -7.94
CA LYS A 369 30.37 -2.21 -9.01
C LYS A 369 30.16 -1.65 -10.43
N MET A 370 29.59 -0.45 -10.55
CA MET A 370 29.47 0.31 -11.81
C MET A 370 30.61 1.33 -12.00
N GLY A 371 31.53 1.46 -11.03
CA GLY A 371 32.72 2.32 -11.12
C GLY A 371 32.66 3.62 -10.33
N ALA A 372 31.67 3.82 -9.45
CA ALA A 372 31.69 4.91 -8.48
C ALA A 372 32.69 4.62 -7.34
N GLU A 373 33.32 5.65 -6.79
CA GLU A 373 33.93 5.56 -5.45
C GLU A 373 32.82 5.73 -4.41
N VAL A 374 32.78 4.86 -3.40
CA VAL A 374 31.74 4.86 -2.36
C VAL A 374 32.38 4.77 -0.98
N THR A 375 31.97 5.64 -0.07
CA THR A 375 32.44 5.65 1.32
C THR A 375 31.28 5.64 2.31
N TRP A 376 31.54 5.06 3.50
CA TRP A 376 30.51 4.73 4.47
C TRP A 376 30.85 5.29 5.84
N THR A 377 29.84 5.85 6.52
CA THR A 377 29.84 5.98 7.98
C THR A 377 28.72 5.10 8.55
N GLU A 378 28.55 5.10 9.87
CA GLU A 378 27.39 4.48 10.52
C GLU A 378 26.06 5.05 10.00
N ASN A 379 25.99 6.38 9.81
CA ASN A 379 24.75 7.13 9.59
C ASN A 379 24.68 7.86 8.23
N SER A 380 25.66 7.66 7.36
CA SER A 380 25.70 8.22 6.01
C SER A 380 26.40 7.31 5.01
N VAL A 381 26.13 7.55 3.73
CA VAL A 381 26.85 7.01 2.58
C VAL A 381 27.15 8.15 1.60
N THR A 382 28.32 8.11 0.96
CA THR A 382 28.79 9.08 -0.04
C THR A 382 29.26 8.32 -1.27
#